data_AF-A0A929VCW3-F1
#
_entry.id   AF-A0A929VCW3-F1
#
_cell.length_a   1.000
_cell.length_b   1.000
_cell.length_c   1.000
_cell.angle_alpha   90.00
_cell.angle_beta   90.00
_cell.angle_gamma   90.00
#
_symmetry.space_group_name_H-M   'P 1'
#
loop_
_entity.id
_entity.type
_entity.pdbx_description
1 polymer ?
#
loop_
_entity_poly.entity_id
_entity_poly.type
_entity_poly.pdbx_seq_one_letter_code
_entity_poly.pdbx_strand_id
1 'polypeptide(L)' 'MSCTTILVGKDASYDGSTMIARNMYSGSGEYTLKKMISVSGKNPPKKY' A
#
# COMPACT_ATOMS: atom_id res chain seq x y z
N MET A 1 -8.39 13.74 2.97
CA MET A 1 -7.29 12.76 3.07
C MET A 1 -6.46 12.84 1.79
N SER A 2 -5.33 13.55 1.82
CA SER A 2 -4.42 13.62 0.67
C SER A 2 -3.68 12.30 0.51
N CYS A 3 -3.43 11.87 -0.71
CA CYS A 3 -2.55 10.75 -0.98
C CYS A 3 -1.61 11.05 -2.15
N THR A 4 -0.44 10.46 -2.11
CA THR A 4 0.63 10.57 -3.09
C THR A 4 1.01 9.17 -3.50
N THR A 5 1.10 8.94 -4.81
CA THR A 5 1.50 7.66 -5.39
C THR A 5 2.78 7.86 -6.18
N ILE A 6 3.73 6.94 -6.04
CA ILE A 6 4.96 6.87 -6.83
C ILE A 6 4.92 5.55 -7.61
N LEU A 7 5.14 5.64 -8.91
CA LEU A 7 5.23 4.51 -9.82
C LEU A 7 6.62 4.53 -10.47
N VAL A 8 7.36 3.43 -10.36
CA VAL A 8 8.67 3.27 -10.99
C VAL A 8 8.64 2.05 -11.89
N GLY A 9 8.82 2.28 -13.19
CA GLY A 9 8.92 1.20 -14.17
C GLY A 9 10.25 0.47 -14.06
N LYS A 10 10.27 -0.80 -14.51
CA LYS A 10 11.46 -1.66 -14.49
C LYS A 10 12.72 -1.00 -15.09
N ASP A 11 12.57 -0.23 -16.17
CA ASP A 11 13.71 0.39 -16.87
C ASP A 11 14.08 1.77 -16.29
N ALA A 12 13.31 2.24 -15.31
CA ALA A 12 13.54 3.50 -14.58
C ALA A 12 14.07 3.28 -13.16
N SER A 13 14.09 2.04 -12.67
CA SER A 13 14.65 1.69 -11.37
C SER A 13 16.13 1.33 -11.50
N TYR A 14 16.87 1.50 -10.39
CA TYR A 14 18.31 1.21 -10.36
C TYR A 14 18.62 -0.29 -10.48
N ASP A 15 17.76 -1.14 -9.90
CA ASP A 15 17.95 -2.59 -9.81
C ASP A 15 17.15 -3.40 -10.85
N GLY A 16 16.42 -2.73 -11.74
CA GLY A 16 15.57 -3.37 -12.74
C GLY A 16 14.21 -3.86 -12.21
N SER A 17 13.88 -3.62 -10.94
CA SER A 17 12.59 -4.00 -10.35
C SER A 17 11.47 -3.01 -10.71
N THR A 18 10.21 -3.44 -10.65
CA THR A 18 9.06 -2.52 -10.70
C THR A 18 8.63 -2.17 -9.28
N MET A 19 8.42 -0.88 -8.99
CA MET A 19 8.03 -0.43 -7.65
C MET A 19 6.74 0.40 -7.68
N ILE A 20 5.88 0.15 -6.70
CA ILE A 20 4.65 0.89 -6.45
C ILE A 20 4.65 1.30 -4.97
N ALA A 21 4.54 2.59 -4.70
CA ALA A 21 4.44 3.11 -3.35
C ALA A 21 3.31 4.13 -3.25
N ARG A 22 2.60 4.14 -2.11
CA ARG A 22 1.53 5.09 -1.83
C ARG A 22 1.48 5.40 -0.35
N ASN A 23 1.38 6.67 0.00
CA ASN A 23 1.08 7.05 1.38
C ASN A 23 -0.44 6.91 1.65
N MET A 24 -0.78 6.55 2.89
CA MET A 24 -2.15 6.65 3.39
C MET A 24 -2.12 7.59 4.59
N TYR A 25 -2.68 8.79 4.41
CA TYR A 25 -2.70 9.87 5.40
C TYR A 25 -3.96 9.83 6.26
N SER A 26 -3.90 9.49 7.55
CA SER A 26 -5.09 9.33 8.40
C SER A 26 -5.93 10.59 8.67
N GLY A 27 -5.55 11.78 8.20
CA GLY A 27 -6.17 13.03 8.63
C GLY A 27 -5.36 13.72 9.73
N SER A 28 -5.54 15.02 9.91
CA SER A 28 -4.86 15.77 10.98
C SER A 28 -5.49 15.43 12.32
N GLY A 29 -4.68 15.05 13.31
CA GLY A 29 -5.17 14.70 14.66
C GLY A 29 -5.76 13.29 14.80
N GLU A 30 -5.76 12.49 13.73
CA GLU A 30 -6.26 11.11 13.76
C GLU A 30 -5.12 10.10 13.64
N TYR A 31 -5.06 9.17 14.60
CA TYR A 31 -4.18 8.00 14.54
C TYR A 31 -4.95 6.79 14.02
N THR A 32 -4.52 6.24 12.89
CA THR A 32 -5.06 4.98 12.35
C THR A 32 -4.00 3.90 12.45
N LEU A 33 -4.25 2.87 13.27
CA LEU A 33 -3.36 1.72 13.39
C LEU A 33 -3.27 1.00 12.05
N LYS A 34 -2.03 0.74 11.58
CA LYS A 34 -1.78 -0.04 10.36
C LYS A 34 -1.30 -1.42 10.71
N LYS A 35 -1.92 -2.44 10.14
CA LYS A 35 -1.55 -3.85 10.31
C LYS A 35 -1.34 -4.48 8.94
N MET A 36 -0.20 -5.13 8.76
CA MET A 36 0.05 -5.98 7.60
C MET A 36 -0.41 -7.40 7.95
N ILE A 37 -1.27 -7.99 7.13
CA ILE A 37 -1.76 -9.37 7.30
C ILE A 37 -1.65 -10.14 5.99
N SER A 38 -1.29 -11.43 6.07
CA SER A 38 -1.39 -12.36 4.96
C SER A 38 -2.79 -13.00 4.98
N VAL A 39 -3.53 -12.88 3.87
CA VAL A 39 -4.86 -13.49 3.73
C VAL A 39 -4.75 -14.63 2.74
N SER A 40 -4.89 -15.87 3.23
CA SER A 40 -4.90 -17.06 2.37
C SER A 40 -6.25 -17.21 1.69
N GLY A 41 -6.25 -17.63 0.41
CA GLY A 41 -7.48 -17.85 -0.36
C GLY A 41 -8.43 -18.91 0.22
N LYS A 42 -7.97 -19.74 1.16
CA LYS A 42 -8.82 -20.71 1.88
C LYS A 42 -9.74 -20.05 2.92
N ASN A 43 -9.37 -18.87 3.42
CA ASN A 43 -10.15 -18.11 4.39
C ASN A 43 -10.39 -16.69 3.86
N PRO A 44 -11.23 -16.54 2.81
CA PRO A 44 -11.57 -15.21 2.33
C PRO A 44 -12.36 -14.44 3.40
N PRO A 45 -12.18 -13.11 3.51
CA PRO A 45 -12.98 -12.29 4.40
C PRO A 45 -14.46 -12.39 3.99
N LYS A 46 -15.33 -12.71 4.95
CA LYS A 46 -16.77 -12.95 4.71
C LYS A 46 -17.57 -11.65 4.47
N LYS A 47 -16.99 -10.50 4.79
CA LYS A 47 -17.52 -9.15 4.51
C LYS A 47 -16.36 -8.23 4.17
N TYR A 48 -16.59 -7.41 3.14
CA TYR A 48 -15.73 -6.30 2.73
C TYR A 48 -16.20 -5.01 3.40
#